data_AF-A0A3N5YA78-F1
#
_entry.id   AF-A0A3N5YA78-F1
#
_cell.length_a   1.000
_cell.length_b   1.000
_cell.length_c   1.000
_cell.angle_alpha   90.00
_cell.angle_beta   90.00
_cell.angle_gamma   90.00
#
_symmetry.space_group_name_H-M   'P 1'
#
loop_
_entity.id
_entity.type
_entity.pdbx_description
1 polymer ?
#
loop_
_entity_poly.entity_id
_entity_poly.type
_entity_poly.pdbx_seq_one_letter_code
_entity_poly.pdbx_strand_id
1 'polypeptide(L)'
;MGVWTGLAFHNPGNEKAVVTIEVYSAEGTKTGEYENGLQLGAGERVARTLDELIPGTQGQIGGYVVVRSSQPLIAQQLFFNAELMSAVPPTIVQ
;
A
#
# COMPACT_ATOMS: atom_id res chain seq x y z
N MET A 1 -14.63 10.03 -13.24
CA MET A 1 -13.90 10.71 -12.17
C MET A 1 -13.06 9.66 -11.47
N GLY A 2 -11.73 9.82 -11.43
CA GLY A 2 -10.84 8.83 -10.84
C GLY A 2 -10.82 8.94 -9.31
N VAL A 3 -10.71 7.81 -8.63
CA VAL A 3 -10.43 7.72 -7.19
C VAL A 3 -9.17 6.88 -7.06
N TRP A 4 -8.24 7.34 -6.24
CA TRP A 4 -6.96 6.68 -6.04
C TRP A 4 -6.73 6.37 -4.58
N THR A 5 -6.02 5.26 -4.36
CA THR A 5 -5.50 4.87 -3.06
C THR A 5 -3.98 5.03 -3.11
N GLY A 6 -3.43 5.93 -2.31
CA GLY A 6 -2.00 6.04 -2.03
C GLY A 6 -1.59 5.17 -0.86
N LEU A 7 -0.44 4.52 -0.98
CA LEU A 7 0.24 3.80 0.08
C LEU A 7 1.63 4.43 0.29
N ALA A 8 1.96 4.68 1.55
CA ALA A 8 3.28 5.13 1.95
C ALA A 8 3.87 4.20 3.01
N PHE A 9 5.16 3.91 2.88
CA PHE A 9 5.92 3.08 3.81
C PHE A 9 7.21 3.79 4.19
N HIS A 10 7.59 3.69 5.45
CA HIS A 10 8.89 4.11 5.97
C HIS A 10 9.49 2.99 6.82
N ASN A 11 10.76 2.68 6.55
CA ASN A 11 11.56 1.76 7.35
C ASN A 11 12.44 2.54 8.34
N PRO A 12 12.04 2.66 9.62
CA PRO A 12 12.87 3.27 10.64
C PRO A 12 13.95 2.33 11.19
N GLY A 13 13.93 1.05 10.78
CA GLY A 13 14.85 0.02 11.26
C GLY A 13 16.25 0.14 10.65
N ASN A 14 17.11 -0.79 11.06
CA ASN A 14 18.50 -0.95 10.61
C ASN A 14 18.69 -2.11 9.63
N GLU A 15 17.63 -2.87 9.33
CA GLU A 15 17.63 -3.98 8.38
C GLU A 15 16.68 -3.70 7.20
N LYS A 16 16.90 -4.39 6.08
CA LYS A 16 16.00 -4.33 4.93
C LYS A 16 14.68 -5.04 5.24
N ALA A 17 13.56 -4.41 4.90
CA ALA A 17 12.23 -4.98 4.98
C ALA A 17 11.74 -5.45 3.60
N VAL A 18 10.96 -6.53 3.59
CA VAL A 18 10.19 -6.99 2.43
C VAL A 18 8.71 -6.84 2.75
N VAL A 19 8.01 -6.03 1.97
CA VAL A 19 6.58 -5.74 2.15
C VAL A 19 5.78 -6.52 1.12
N THR A 20 4.85 -7.34 1.60
CA THR A 20 3.82 -8.00 0.77
C THR A 20 2.59 -7.11 0.75
N ILE A 21 2.09 -6.81 -0.44
CA ILE A 21 0.89 -6.00 -0.66
C ILE A 21 -0.06 -6.82 -1.52
N GLU A 22 -1.23 -7.16 -0.96
CA GLU A 22 -2.30 -7.90 -1.63
C GLU A 22 -3.56 -7.05 -1.66
N VAL A 23 -4.30 -7.14 -2.76
CA VAL A 23 -5.54 -6.39 -2.96
C VAL A 23 -6.67 -7.35 -3.20
N TYR A 24 -7.79 -7.08 -2.55
CA TYR A 24 -8.99 -7.91 -2.60
C TYR A 24 -10.20 -7.06 -2.99
N SER A 25 -11.16 -7.67 -3.68
CA SER A 25 -12.48 -7.11 -3.92
C SER A 25 -13.29 -7.02 -2.62
N ALA A 26 -14.45 -6.35 -2.65
CA ALA A 26 -15.34 -6.29 -1.49
C ALA A 26 -15.87 -7.67 -1.05
N GLU A 27 -15.90 -8.62 -1.99
CA GLU A 27 -16.30 -10.01 -1.80
C GLU A 27 -15.13 -10.91 -1.32
N GLY A 28 -13.93 -10.35 -1.15
CA GLY A 28 -12.75 -11.08 -0.68
C GLY A 28 -12.00 -11.86 -1.76
N THR A 29 -12.27 -11.59 -3.05
CA THR A 29 -11.49 -12.20 -4.15
C THR A 29 -10.18 -11.44 -4.34
N LYS A 30 -9.03 -12.12 -4.39
CA LYS A 30 -7.74 -11.46 -4.66
C LYS A 30 -7.72 -10.91 -6.08
N THR A 31 -7.53 -9.60 -6.22
CA THR A 31 -7.52 -8.89 -7.51
C THR A 31 -6.13 -8.41 -7.91
N GLY A 32 -5.17 -8.42 -6.99
CA GLY A 32 -3.79 -8.05 -7.29
C GLY A 32 -2.81 -8.34 -6.18
N GLU A 33 -1.53 -8.35 -6.53
CA GLU A 33 -0.39 -8.47 -5.62
C GLU A 33 0.80 -7.71 -6.19
N TYR A 34 1.61 -7.10 -5.32
CA TYR A 34 2.90 -6.55 -5.74
C TYR A 34 3.92 -7.69 -5.91
N GLU A 35 4.25 -8.02 -7.15
CA GLU A 35 5.15 -9.11 -7.48
C GLU A 35 6.54 -8.93 -6.83
N ASN A 36 7.10 -10.03 -6.33
CA ASN A 36 8.43 -10.10 -5.67
C ASN A 36 8.58 -9.34 -4.35
N GLY A 37 7.52 -8.71 -3.85
CA GLY A 37 7.55 -7.93 -2.62
C GLY A 37 8.32 -6.61 -2.75
N LEU A 38 7.80 -5.56 -2.13
CA LEU A 38 8.44 -4.26 -2.12
C LEU A 38 9.63 -4.27 -1.14
N GLN A 39 10.83 -4.11 -1.68
CA GLN A 39 12.07 -4.06 -0.90
C GLN A 39 12.28 -2.64 -0.39
N LEU A 40 12.48 -2.48 0.93
CA LEU A 40 12.73 -1.19 1.55
C LEU A 40 13.93 -1.29 2.49
N GLY A 41 15.05 -0.65 2.13
CA GLY A 41 16.27 -0.59 2.92
C GLY A 41 16.08 0.20 4.23
N ALA A 42 17.07 0.11 5.11
CA ALA A 42 17.11 0.86 6.36
C ALA A 42 17.04 2.38 6.10
N GLY A 43 16.14 3.09 6.80
CA GLY A 43 15.93 4.52 6.62
C GLY A 43 15.18 4.92 5.35
N GLU A 44 14.89 3.98 4.44
CA GLU A 44 14.20 4.29 3.20
C GLU A 44 12.71 4.55 3.41
N ARG A 45 12.13 5.25 2.43
CA ARG A 45 10.69 5.49 2.35
C ARG A 45 10.22 5.49 0.91
N VAL A 46 8.95 5.16 0.72
CA VAL A 46 8.30 5.17 -0.58
C VAL A 46 6.84 5.58 -0.42
N ALA A 47 6.31 6.33 -1.39
CA ALA A 47 4.91 6.69 -1.49
C ALA A 47 4.48 6.54 -2.95
N ARG A 48 3.47 5.72 -3.21
CA ARG A 48 2.94 5.40 -4.54
C ARG A 48 1.44 5.16 -4.46
N THR A 49 0.77 5.31 -5.59
CA THR A 49 -0.61 4.87 -5.74
C THR A 49 -0.68 3.36 -5.94
N LEU A 50 -1.82 2.76 -5.61
CA LEU A 50 -2.02 1.31 -5.66
C LEU A 50 -1.90 0.78 -7.09
N ASP A 51 -2.37 1.53 -8.08
CA ASP A 51 -2.27 1.23 -9.50
C ASP A 51 -0.85 1.43 -10.07
N GLU A 52 -0.02 2.31 -9.49
CA GLU A 52 1.42 2.35 -9.79
C GLU A 52 2.16 1.11 -9.26
N LEU A 53 1.74 0.59 -8.10
CA LEU A 53 2.34 -0.61 -7.50
C LEU A 53 1.83 -1.88 -8.20
N ILE A 54 0.52 -1.97 -8.44
CA ILE A 54 -0.18 -3.16 -8.90
C ILE A 54 -1.14 -2.75 -10.03
N PRO A 55 -0.67 -2.66 -11.28
CA PRO A 55 -1.50 -2.17 -12.40
C PRO A 55 -2.84 -2.89 -12.58
N GLY A 56 -2.93 -4.17 -12.18
CA GLY A 56 -4.16 -4.95 -12.20
C GLY A 56 -5.31 -4.42 -11.33
N THR A 57 -5.05 -3.46 -10.43
CA THR A 57 -6.08 -2.82 -9.59
C THR A 57 -6.70 -1.57 -10.21
N GLN A 58 -6.24 -1.16 -11.40
CA GLN A 58 -6.74 0.05 -12.04
C GLN A 58 -8.26 -0.05 -12.29
N GLY A 59 -9.00 0.96 -11.81
CA GLY A 59 -10.46 1.02 -11.95
C GLY A 59 -11.24 0.19 -10.92
N GLN A 60 -10.57 -0.51 -10.00
CA GLN A 60 -11.25 -1.15 -8.88
C GLN A 60 -11.78 -0.10 -7.90
N ILE A 61 -13.06 -0.20 -7.56
CA ILE A 61 -13.72 0.63 -6.55
C ILE A 61 -14.13 -0.27 -5.39
N GLY A 62 -13.70 0.10 -4.18
CA GLY A 62 -13.95 -0.68 -2.96
C GLY A 62 -13.00 -1.87 -2.79
N GLY A 63 -13.34 -2.75 -1.85
CA GLY A 63 -12.45 -3.83 -1.40
C GLY A 63 -11.48 -3.37 -0.32
N TYR A 64 -10.38 -4.10 -0.17
CA TYR A 64 -9.38 -3.82 0.86
C TYR A 64 -7.97 -4.21 0.43
N VAL A 65 -6.98 -3.61 1.09
CA VAL A 65 -5.57 -3.91 0.92
C VAL A 65 -5.06 -4.60 2.17
N VAL A 66 -4.33 -5.68 2.00
CA VAL A 66 -3.61 -6.36 3.09
C VAL A 66 -2.12 -6.11 2.90
N VAL A 67 -1.49 -5.58 3.94
CA VAL A 67 -0.06 -5.31 3.98
C VAL A 67 0.57 -6.15 5.08
N ARG A 68 1.68 -6.83 4.76
CA ARG A 68 2.53 -7.55 5.72
C ARG A 68 3.98 -7.17 5.49
N SER A 69 4.81 -7.22 6.51
CA SER A 69 6.21 -6.82 6.40
C SER A 69 7.14 -7.72 7.18
N SER A 70 8.29 -8.08 6.60
CA SER A 70 9.30 -8.87 7.30
C SER A 70 9.97 -8.16 8.49
N GLN A 71 9.80 -6.83 8.59
CA GLN A 71 10.29 -5.98 9.68
C GLN A 71 9.22 -4.93 10.03
N PRO A 72 9.19 -4.38 11.26
CA PRO A 72 8.25 -3.31 11.61
C PRO A 72 8.45 -2.07 10.72
N LEU A 73 7.40 -1.68 10.00
CA LEU A 73 7.38 -0.47 9.18
C LEU A 73 6.28 0.47 9.60
N ILE A 74 6.48 1.77 9.38
CA ILE A 74 5.40 2.76 9.49
C ILE A 74 4.71 2.83 8.13
N ALA A 75 3.43 2.47 8.08
CA ALA A 75 2.61 2.51 6.88
C ALA A 75 1.50 3.56 7.01
N GLN A 76 1.16 4.23 5.91
CA GLN A 76 0.05 5.17 5.82
C GLN A 76 -0.74 4.91 4.54
N GLN A 77 -2.07 5.10 4.62
CA GLN A 77 -2.95 5.07 3.47
C GLN A 77 -3.60 6.45 3.24
N LEU A 78 -3.74 6.82 1.98
CA LEU A 78 -4.39 8.04 1.53
C LEU A 78 -5.43 7.71 0.48
N PHE A 79 -6.64 8.25 0.58
CA PHE A 79 -7.64 8.23 -0.47
C PHE A 79 -7.80 9.63 -1.03
N PHE A 80 -7.88 9.77 -2.34
CA PHE A 80 -8.08 11.08 -2.95
C PHE A 80 -8.75 11.01 -4.32
N ASN A 81 -9.36 12.12 -4.70
CA ASN A 81 -9.84 12.41 -6.05
C ASN A 81 -9.57 13.88 -6.37
N ALA A 82 -10.26 14.46 -7.36
CA ALA A 82 -10.06 15.86 -7.74
C ALA A 82 -10.54 16.89 -6.69
N GLU A 83 -11.36 16.49 -5.71
CA GLU A 83 -12.09 17.40 -4.82
C GLU A 83 -11.85 17.11 -3.33
N LEU A 84 -11.56 15.86 -2.98
CA LEU A 84 -11.49 15.36 -1.61
C LEU A 84 -10.21 14.56 -1.39
N MET A 85 -9.76 14.60 -0.13
CA MET A 85 -8.66 13.81 0.38
C MET A 85 -8.99 13.30 1.77
N SER A 86 -8.68 12.04 2.03
CA SER A 86 -8.87 11.40 3.33
C SER A 86 -7.64 10.57 3.67
N ALA A 87 -7.05 10.83 4.85
CA ALA A 87 -5.86 10.13 5.31
C ALA A 87 -6.22 9.18 6.45
N VAL A 88 -5.70 7.95 6.37
CA VAL A 88 -5.71 7.01 7.49
C VAL A 88 -4.49 7.31 8.36
N PRO A 89 -4.62 7.37 9.71
CA PRO A 89 -3.47 7.55 10.59
C PRO A 89 -2.38 6.51 10.32
N PRO A 90 -1.08 6.90 10.35
CA PRO A 90 0.00 5.94 10.20
C PRO A 90 -0.05 4.85 11.26
N THR A 91 0.22 3.62 10.87
CA THR A 91 0.27 2.45 11.76
C THR A 91 1.54 1.65 11.55
N ILE A 92 1.91 0.84 12.55
CA ILE A 92 2.99 -0.13 12.39
C ILE A 92 2.43 -1.38 11.70
N VAL A 93 3.12 -1.85 10.66
CA VAL A 93 2.83 -3.12 9.97
C VAL A 93 3.97 -4.11 10.17
N GLN A 94 3.61 -5.37 10.37
CA GLN A 94 4.47 -6.54 10.53
C GLN A 94 3.69 -7.76 10.06
#